data_AF-A0A2Z6MIZ9-F1
#
_entry.id   AF-A0A2Z6MIZ9-F1
#
_cell.length_a   1.000
_cell.length_b   1.000
_cell.length_c   1.000
_cell.angle_alpha   90.00
_cell.angle_beta   90.00
_cell.angle_gamma   90.00
#
_symmetry.space_group_name_H-M   'P 1'
#
loop_
_entity.id
_entity.type
_entity.pdbx_description
1 polymer ?
#
loop_
_entity_poly.entity_id
_entity_poly.type
_entity_poly.pdbx_seq_one_letter_code
_entity_poly.pdbx_strand_id
1 'polypeptide(L)'
;MEANKNKILVFGGTGYIGKYMVRASISLGYPTFVYTHPINSKTPTSKIQLCKEFNSMGVTLVEGELKHEQIVKVIKQVDIVICTFPYPQVLEQLKIIEAIKVAGNIKRFLPSDFGVEEDRVHPLPPFQAFLDKKIKVRREIEAAGIPYTFVSANCFGAYFVNFLLRPYEKKKDIAVYGTGETKALPPPEDIPISIVHSIFVKGELMNFELRKDDLEASQLYPDYNYTSIGQLLDKFIVDPPPPASAAFE
;
A
#
# COMPACT_ATOMS: atom_id res chain seq x y z
N MET A 1 -32.95 -7.19 -7.37
CA MET A 1 -32.28 -6.46 -6.28
C MET A 1 -30.79 -6.64 -6.51
N GLU A 2 -30.04 -5.55 -6.73
CA GLU A 2 -28.57 -5.66 -6.73
C GLU A 2 -28.15 -6.30 -5.40
N ALA A 3 -27.32 -7.34 -5.47
CA ALA A 3 -26.73 -7.92 -4.26
C ALA A 3 -25.99 -6.80 -3.52
N ASN A 4 -26.27 -6.63 -2.22
CA ASN A 4 -25.57 -5.64 -1.39
C ASN A 4 -24.06 -5.93 -1.49
N LYS A 5 -23.34 -5.07 -2.22
CA LYS A 5 -21.88 -5.18 -2.36
C LYS A 5 -21.22 -5.01 -1.00
N ASN A 6 -20.10 -5.72 -0.80
CA ASN A 6 -19.28 -5.58 0.40
C ASN A 6 -18.86 -4.11 0.59
N LYS A 7 -18.95 -3.63 1.83
CA LYS A 7 -18.47 -2.29 2.19
C LYS A 7 -16.99 -2.36 2.55
N ILE A 8 -16.20 -1.44 2.03
CA ILE A 8 -14.74 -1.44 2.17
C ILE A 8 -14.32 -0.25 3.03
N LEU A 9 -13.48 -0.49 4.04
CA LEU A 9 -12.80 0.54 4.82
C LEU A 9 -11.32 0.59 4.46
N VAL A 10 -10.82 1.78 4.11
CA VAL A 10 -9.40 2.01 3.82
C VAL A 10 -8.75 2.87 4.91
N PHE A 11 -7.82 2.29 5.66
CA PHE A 11 -6.88 3.02 6.52
C PHE A 11 -5.68 3.49 5.70
N GLY A 12 -5.33 4.77 5.80
CA GLY A 12 -4.25 5.35 4.98
C GLY A 12 -4.69 5.73 3.56
N GLY A 13 -6.02 5.85 3.32
CA GLY A 13 -6.59 6.12 2.00
C GLY A 13 -6.15 7.43 1.33
N THR A 14 -5.53 8.36 2.06
CA THR A 14 -4.96 9.59 1.49
C THR A 14 -3.47 9.47 1.15
N GLY A 15 -2.83 8.33 1.42
CA GLY A 15 -1.45 8.04 1.07
C GLY A 15 -1.29 7.65 -0.41
N TYR A 16 -0.04 7.44 -0.83
CA TYR A 16 0.29 7.13 -2.23
C TYR A 16 -0.47 5.93 -2.78
N ILE A 17 -0.41 4.77 -2.11
CA ILE A 17 -1.14 3.55 -2.51
C ILE A 17 -2.63 3.68 -2.19
N GLY A 18 -2.94 4.20 -1.00
CA GLY A 18 -4.30 4.32 -0.49
C GLY A 18 -5.25 5.05 -1.45
N LYS A 19 -4.81 6.13 -2.10
CA LYS A 19 -5.68 6.90 -3.00
C LYS A 19 -6.12 6.10 -4.23
N TYR A 20 -5.26 5.22 -4.74
CA TYR A 20 -5.61 4.34 -5.86
C TYR A 20 -6.53 3.22 -5.42
N MET A 21 -6.34 2.66 -4.22
CA MET A 21 -7.25 1.67 -3.65
C MET A 21 -8.66 2.23 -3.46
N VAL A 22 -8.77 3.48 -2.97
CA VAL A 22 -10.05 4.18 -2.82
C VAL A 22 -10.73 4.39 -4.18
N ARG A 23 -10.01 4.94 -5.17
CA ARG A 23 -10.56 5.17 -6.52
C ARG A 23 -10.96 3.88 -7.21
N ALA A 24 -10.17 2.81 -7.08
CA ALA A 24 -10.50 1.50 -7.62
C ALA A 24 -11.78 0.92 -6.98
N SER A 25 -11.87 0.99 -5.64
CA SER A 25 -13.05 0.55 -4.89
C SER A 25 -14.34 1.23 -5.37
N ILE A 26 -14.31 2.55 -5.55
CA ILE A 26 -15.45 3.32 -6.06
C ILE A 26 -15.77 2.96 -7.52
N SER A 27 -14.75 2.83 -8.37
CA SER A 27 -14.94 2.52 -9.80
C SER A 27 -15.59 1.15 -10.02
N LEU A 28 -15.35 0.21 -9.10
CA LEU A 28 -16.00 -1.09 -9.06
C LEU A 28 -17.39 -1.06 -8.38
N GLY A 29 -17.84 0.11 -7.90
CA GLY A 29 -19.14 0.32 -7.28
C GLY A 29 -19.26 -0.18 -5.84
N TYR A 30 -18.15 -0.37 -5.12
CA TYR A 30 -18.21 -0.73 -3.70
C TYR A 30 -18.50 0.50 -2.82
N PRO A 31 -19.42 0.39 -1.84
CA PRO A 31 -19.54 1.40 -0.79
C PRO A 31 -18.21 1.53 -0.04
N THR A 32 -17.60 2.72 -0.11
CA THR A 32 -16.21 2.92 0.33
C THR A 32 -16.14 3.91 1.48
N PHE A 33 -15.42 3.53 2.53
CA PHE A 33 -15.10 4.32 3.70
C PHE A 33 -13.61 4.61 3.71
N VAL A 34 -13.21 5.82 4.10
CA VAL A 34 -11.81 6.17 4.32
C VAL A 34 -11.64 6.66 5.74
N TYR A 35 -10.77 5.99 6.49
CA TYR A 35 -10.39 6.43 7.82
C TYR A 35 -9.25 7.44 7.74
N THR A 36 -9.48 8.66 8.21
CA THR A 36 -8.48 9.73 8.21
C THR A 36 -8.37 10.37 9.58
N HIS A 37 -7.17 10.88 9.90
CA HIS A 37 -7.02 11.81 11.02
C HIS A 37 -7.91 13.04 10.81
N PRO A 38 -8.43 13.65 11.90
CA PRO A 38 -9.23 14.85 11.84
C PRO A 38 -8.53 15.96 11.06
N ILE A 39 -9.27 16.59 10.15
CA ILE A 39 -8.73 17.68 9.34
C ILE A 39 -8.61 18.93 10.22
N ASN A 40 -7.42 19.53 10.24
CA ASN A 40 -7.12 20.71 11.04
C ASN A 40 -6.21 21.69 10.28
N SER A 41 -5.86 22.82 10.91
CA SER A 41 -5.04 23.87 10.31
C SER A 41 -3.63 23.43 9.90
N LYS A 42 -3.12 22.31 10.43
CA LYS A 42 -1.80 21.73 10.06
C LYS A 42 -1.91 20.69 8.95
N THR A 43 -3.12 20.39 8.48
CA THR A 43 -3.33 19.38 7.44
C THR A 43 -2.85 19.93 6.09
N PRO A 44 -2.03 19.20 5.33
CA PRO A 44 -1.58 19.65 4.01
C PRO A 44 -2.74 19.91 3.06
N THR A 45 -2.65 20.99 2.27
CA THR A 45 -3.69 21.37 1.29
C THR A 45 -4.03 20.24 0.33
N SER A 46 -3.02 19.50 -0.15
CA SER A 46 -3.22 18.35 -1.04
C SER A 46 -4.11 17.28 -0.42
N LYS A 47 -3.93 16.98 0.87
CA LYS A 47 -4.79 16.04 1.61
C LYS A 47 -6.21 16.57 1.76
N ILE A 48 -6.38 17.85 2.11
CA ILE A 48 -7.71 18.48 2.23
C ILE A 48 -8.47 18.39 0.91
N GLN A 49 -7.80 18.68 -0.20
CA GLN A 49 -8.37 18.68 -1.54
C GLN A 49 -8.75 17.26 -1.97
N LEU A 50 -7.91 16.27 -1.68
CA LEU A 50 -8.20 14.85 -1.93
C LEU A 50 -9.40 14.36 -1.09
N CYS A 51 -9.51 14.74 0.18
CA CYS A 51 -10.68 14.40 1.00
C CYS A 51 -11.97 15.00 0.42
N LYS A 52 -11.93 16.24 -0.08
CA LYS A 52 -13.08 16.86 -0.78
C LYS A 52 -13.45 16.09 -2.05
N GLU A 53 -12.46 15.70 -2.85
CA GLU A 53 -12.65 14.86 -4.04
C GLU A 53 -13.33 13.54 -3.67
N PHE A 54 -12.81 12.82 -2.67
CA PHE A 54 -13.40 11.56 -2.20
C PHE A 54 -14.85 11.72 -1.73
N ASN A 55 -15.16 12.75 -0.95
CA ASN A 55 -16.54 13.06 -0.57
C ASN A 55 -17.42 13.30 -1.81
N SER A 56 -16.94 14.04 -2.81
CA SER A 56 -17.71 14.27 -4.05
C SER A 56 -17.93 13.00 -4.89
N MET A 57 -17.07 11.99 -4.72
CA MET A 57 -17.19 10.67 -5.35
C MET A 57 -18.05 9.69 -4.53
N GLY A 58 -18.66 10.13 -3.43
CA GLY A 58 -19.52 9.30 -2.58
C GLY A 58 -18.78 8.45 -1.54
N VAL A 59 -17.49 8.71 -1.29
CA VAL A 59 -16.76 8.07 -0.19
C VAL A 59 -17.27 8.60 1.14
N THR A 60 -17.46 7.69 2.10
CA THR A 60 -17.72 8.07 3.49
C THR A 60 -16.41 8.32 4.22
N LEU A 61 -16.06 9.58 4.47
CA LEU A 61 -14.91 9.90 5.33
C LEU A 61 -15.26 9.68 6.80
N VAL A 62 -14.40 8.94 7.50
CA VAL A 62 -14.50 8.71 8.94
C VAL A 62 -13.28 9.36 9.58
N GLU A 63 -13.53 10.47 10.28
CA GLU A 63 -12.49 11.17 11.02
C GLU A 63 -12.32 10.57 12.41
N GLY A 64 -11.07 10.28 12.78
CA GLY A 64 -10.77 9.78 14.11
C GLY A 64 -9.29 9.60 14.36
N GLU A 65 -8.96 9.41 15.63
CA GLU A 65 -7.63 8.97 16.05
C GLU A 65 -7.62 7.45 16.14
N LEU A 66 -6.46 6.80 16.15
CA LEU A 66 -6.36 5.34 16.29
C LEU A 66 -6.67 4.84 17.71
N LYS A 67 -7.78 5.32 18.30
CA LYS A 67 -8.36 4.88 19.57
C LYS A 67 -9.22 3.65 19.31
N HIS A 68 -9.09 2.66 20.17
CA HIS A 68 -9.64 1.33 19.95
C HIS A 68 -11.16 1.35 19.70
N GLU A 69 -11.93 2.09 20.50
CA GLU A 69 -13.40 2.15 20.40
C GLU A 69 -13.86 2.80 19.08
N GLN A 70 -13.12 3.81 18.60
CA GLN A 70 -13.41 4.47 17.33
C GLN A 70 -13.17 3.53 16.16
N ILE A 71 -12.07 2.78 16.19
CA ILE A 71 -11.74 1.78 15.17
C ILE A 71 -12.80 0.66 15.18
N VAL A 72 -13.15 0.11 16.34
CA VAL A 72 -14.18 -0.94 16.44
C VAL A 72 -15.52 -0.45 15.88
N LYS A 73 -15.93 0.78 16.19
CA LYS A 73 -17.20 1.35 15.72
C LYS A 73 -17.28 1.40 14.19
N VAL A 74 -16.21 1.77 13.50
CA VAL A 74 -16.21 1.82 12.03
C VAL A 74 -16.08 0.43 11.41
N ILE A 75 -15.27 -0.46 12.01
CA ILE A 75 -15.07 -1.83 11.51
C ILE A 75 -16.38 -2.63 11.55
N LYS A 76 -17.22 -2.43 12.58
CA LYS A 76 -18.57 -3.05 12.66
C LYS A 76 -19.53 -2.66 11.53
N GLN A 77 -19.22 -1.61 10.77
CA GLN A 77 -20.08 -1.11 9.69
C GLN A 77 -19.66 -1.60 8.31
N VAL A 78 -18.51 -2.28 8.19
CA VAL A 78 -17.93 -2.69 6.91
C VAL A 78 -17.68 -4.20 6.84
N ASP A 79 -17.43 -4.72 5.64
CA ASP A 79 -17.18 -6.14 5.41
C ASP A 79 -15.68 -6.42 5.20
N ILE A 80 -14.96 -5.46 4.64
CA ILE A 80 -13.56 -5.58 4.23
C ILE A 80 -12.76 -4.41 4.77
N VAL A 81 -11.55 -4.70 5.24
CA VAL A 81 -10.59 -3.68 5.70
C VAL A 81 -9.33 -3.76 4.85
N ILE A 82 -8.87 -2.60 4.37
CA ILE A 82 -7.60 -2.43 3.66
C ILE A 82 -6.76 -1.44 4.47
N CYS A 83 -5.51 -1.78 4.76
CA CYS A 83 -4.56 -0.88 5.40
C CYS A 83 -3.41 -0.57 4.45
N THR A 84 -3.10 0.72 4.27
CA THR A 84 -1.97 1.19 3.46
C THR A 84 -1.06 2.11 4.28
N PHE A 85 -0.83 1.79 5.56
CA PHE A 85 0.03 2.58 6.42
C PHE A 85 1.50 2.57 5.96
N PRO A 86 2.15 3.74 5.88
CA PRO A 86 3.57 3.83 5.58
C PRO A 86 4.43 3.46 6.79
N TYR A 87 5.73 3.28 6.58
CA TYR A 87 6.68 3.41 7.69
C TYR A 87 6.69 4.86 8.21
N PRO A 88 6.85 5.07 9.53
CA PRO A 88 7.09 4.07 10.58
C PRO A 88 5.82 3.44 11.19
N GLN A 89 4.63 3.73 10.64
CA GLN A 89 3.32 3.38 11.22
C GLN A 89 2.89 1.92 11.04
N VAL A 90 3.74 1.05 10.49
CA VAL A 90 3.42 -0.36 10.21
C VAL A 90 2.90 -1.11 11.45
N LEU A 91 3.46 -0.85 12.64
CA LEU A 91 3.02 -1.51 13.88
C LEU A 91 1.70 -0.97 14.44
N GLU A 92 1.21 0.18 13.96
CA GLU A 92 -0.12 0.68 14.33
C GLU A 92 -1.24 -0.25 13.83
N GLN A 93 -0.96 -1.12 12.86
CA GLN A 93 -1.87 -2.15 12.37
C GLN A 93 -2.30 -3.14 13.47
N LEU A 94 -1.48 -3.33 14.52
CA LEU A 94 -1.86 -4.16 15.67
C LEU A 94 -3.15 -3.65 16.34
N LYS A 95 -3.37 -2.33 16.35
CA LYS A 95 -4.61 -1.73 16.89
C LYS A 95 -5.82 -2.06 16.00
N ILE A 96 -5.61 -2.13 14.68
CA ILE A 96 -6.64 -2.52 13.71
C ILE A 96 -6.97 -4.01 13.89
N ILE A 97 -5.96 -4.87 14.04
CA ILE A 97 -6.13 -6.32 14.27
C ILE A 97 -6.97 -6.59 15.52
N GLU A 98 -6.64 -5.95 16.64
CA GLU A 98 -7.44 -6.06 17.87
C GLU A 98 -8.88 -5.59 17.68
N ALA A 99 -9.09 -4.50 16.93
CA ALA A 99 -10.43 -4.03 16.65
C ALA A 99 -11.21 -4.97 15.71
N ILE A 100 -10.55 -5.60 14.73
CA ILE A 100 -11.15 -6.63 13.87
C ILE A 100 -11.61 -7.83 14.71
N LYS A 101 -10.77 -8.31 15.63
CA LYS A 101 -11.11 -9.41 16.55
C LYS A 101 -12.37 -9.11 17.35
N VAL A 102 -12.45 -7.91 17.93
CA VAL A 102 -13.61 -7.47 18.73
C VAL A 102 -14.87 -7.30 17.87
N ALA A 103 -14.72 -6.83 16.63
CA ALA A 103 -15.85 -6.58 15.75
C ALA A 103 -16.44 -7.89 15.19
N GLY A 104 -15.61 -8.87 14.85
CA GLY A 104 -16.01 -10.23 14.46
C GLY A 104 -16.75 -10.36 13.13
N ASN A 105 -16.89 -9.27 12.36
CA ASN A 105 -17.69 -9.21 11.13
C ASN A 105 -16.87 -9.08 9.83
N ILE A 106 -15.53 -9.05 9.93
CA ILE A 106 -14.67 -8.84 8.76
C ILE A 106 -14.51 -10.13 7.96
N LYS A 107 -14.86 -10.05 6.67
CA LYS A 107 -14.74 -11.12 5.68
C LYS A 107 -13.35 -11.19 5.06
N ARG A 108 -12.64 -10.05 5.02
CA ARG A 108 -11.26 -9.99 4.54
C ARG A 108 -10.50 -8.78 5.08
N PHE A 109 -9.25 -9.00 5.48
CA PHE A 109 -8.29 -7.95 5.83
C PHE A 109 -7.08 -7.98 4.87
N LEU A 110 -6.77 -6.83 4.28
CA LEU A 110 -5.54 -6.60 3.50
C LEU A 110 -4.62 -5.70 4.33
N PRO A 111 -3.53 -6.21 4.92
CA PRO A 111 -2.56 -5.39 5.63
C PRO A 111 -1.68 -4.59 4.67
N SER A 112 -0.91 -3.66 5.22
CA SER A 112 0.05 -2.83 4.50
C SER A 112 1.32 -3.60 4.11
N ASP A 113 1.17 -4.55 3.18
CA ASP A 113 2.27 -5.34 2.62
C ASP A 113 2.81 -4.68 1.34
N PHE A 114 2.03 -4.59 0.27
CA PHE A 114 2.28 -3.86 -1.00
C PHE A 114 3.74 -3.66 -1.46
N GLY A 115 4.58 -4.67 -1.25
CA GLY A 115 6.01 -4.63 -1.55
C GLY A 115 6.51 -6.03 -1.89
N VAL A 116 7.68 -6.39 -1.37
CA VAL A 116 8.23 -7.75 -1.52
C VAL A 116 7.41 -8.77 -0.73
N GLU A 117 7.57 -10.04 -1.07
CA GLU A 117 7.06 -11.13 -0.25
C GLU A 117 8.01 -11.30 0.95
N GLU A 118 7.57 -10.87 2.14
CA GLU A 118 8.43 -10.72 3.31
C GLU A 118 8.98 -12.04 3.88
N ASP A 119 8.31 -13.18 3.66
CA ASP A 119 8.74 -14.49 4.15
C ASP A 119 9.70 -15.20 3.18
N ARG A 120 9.92 -14.65 1.97
CA ARG A 120 10.77 -15.23 0.91
C ARG A 120 12.08 -14.49 0.66
N VAL A 121 12.28 -13.33 1.27
CA VAL A 121 13.48 -12.49 1.07
C VAL A 121 14.39 -12.51 2.29
N HIS A 122 15.71 -12.42 2.05
CA HIS A 122 16.74 -12.39 3.10
C HIS A 122 17.64 -11.16 2.93
N PRO A 123 17.16 -9.95 3.25
CA PRO A 123 17.94 -8.75 3.09
C PRO A 123 18.96 -8.52 4.22
N LEU A 124 19.83 -7.52 4.04
CA LEU A 124 20.76 -7.09 5.09
C LEU A 124 20.04 -6.62 6.37
N PRO A 125 20.72 -6.68 7.54
CA PRO A 125 20.09 -6.44 8.85
C PRO A 125 19.27 -5.15 8.99
N PRO A 126 19.68 -3.98 8.44
CA PRO A 126 18.87 -2.78 8.54
C PRO A 126 17.49 -2.93 7.88
N PHE A 127 17.42 -3.63 6.75
CA PHE A 127 16.17 -3.86 6.05
C PHE A 127 15.38 -5.03 6.64
N GLN A 128 16.07 -6.07 7.14
CA GLN A 128 15.44 -7.14 7.91
C GLN A 128 14.65 -6.55 9.09
N ALA A 129 15.19 -5.58 9.83
CA ALA A 129 14.48 -4.93 10.93
C ALA A 129 13.20 -4.17 10.52
N PHE A 130 13.09 -3.73 9.25
CA PHE A 130 11.84 -3.19 8.71
C PHE A 130 10.86 -4.30 8.37
N LEU A 131 11.33 -5.37 7.72
CA LEU A 131 10.51 -6.53 7.35
C LEU A 131 9.98 -7.27 8.57
N ASP A 132 10.78 -7.41 9.63
CA ASP A 132 10.38 -8.05 10.90
C ASP A 132 9.11 -7.43 11.49
N LYS A 133 8.90 -6.12 11.29
CA LYS A 133 7.68 -5.43 11.73
C LYS A 133 6.45 -5.86 10.93
N LYS A 134 6.59 -6.10 9.63
CA LYS A 134 5.51 -6.61 8.79
C LYS A 134 5.28 -8.11 9.00
N ILE A 135 6.34 -8.89 9.12
CA ILE A 135 6.28 -10.31 9.48
C ILE A 135 5.52 -10.45 10.80
N LYS A 136 5.85 -9.64 11.82
CA LYS A 136 5.08 -9.60 13.07
C LYS A 136 3.59 -9.34 12.82
N VAL A 137 3.24 -8.34 12.03
CA VAL A 137 1.83 -8.04 11.69
C VAL A 137 1.15 -9.27 11.04
N ARG A 138 1.81 -9.96 10.09
CA ARG A 138 1.28 -11.19 9.47
C ARG A 138 1.00 -12.29 10.50
N ARG A 139 1.95 -12.56 11.39
CA ARG A 139 1.79 -13.59 12.43
C ARG A 139 0.65 -13.26 13.39
N GLU A 140 0.44 -11.99 13.72
CA GLU A 140 -0.68 -11.55 14.56
C GLU A 140 -2.04 -11.70 13.85
N ILE A 141 -2.11 -11.45 12.54
CA ILE A 141 -3.31 -11.67 11.72
C ILE A 141 -3.68 -13.16 11.69
N GLU A 142 -2.69 -14.01 11.44
CA GLU A 142 -2.85 -15.47 11.41
C GLU A 142 -3.27 -16.01 12.77
N ALA A 143 -2.58 -15.61 13.84
CA ALA A 143 -2.89 -16.04 15.21
C ALA A 143 -4.30 -15.60 15.64
N ALA A 144 -4.79 -14.48 15.12
CA ALA A 144 -6.15 -13.99 15.36
C ALA A 144 -7.23 -14.73 14.55
N GLY A 145 -6.87 -15.60 13.61
CA GLY A 145 -7.82 -16.29 12.72
C GLY A 145 -8.59 -15.34 11.80
N ILE A 146 -8.05 -14.15 11.52
CA ILE A 146 -8.70 -13.16 10.65
C ILE A 146 -8.57 -13.63 9.21
N PRO A 147 -9.64 -13.65 8.39
CA PRO A 147 -9.50 -13.91 6.96
C PRO A 147 -8.66 -12.80 6.30
N TYR A 148 -7.57 -13.16 5.59
CA TYR A 148 -6.61 -12.17 5.08
C TYR A 148 -6.18 -12.37 3.62
N THR A 149 -5.55 -11.34 3.05
CA THR A 149 -4.81 -11.43 1.78
C THR A 149 -3.56 -10.57 1.86
N PHE A 150 -2.40 -11.21 1.71
CA PHE A 150 -1.11 -10.54 1.67
C PHE A 150 -0.77 -10.18 0.22
N VAL A 151 -0.65 -8.89 -0.07
CA VAL A 151 -0.42 -8.41 -1.44
C VAL A 151 1.06 -8.11 -1.61
N SER A 152 1.77 -8.95 -2.37
CA SER A 152 3.14 -8.68 -2.80
C SER A 152 3.11 -7.98 -4.15
N ALA A 153 3.19 -6.65 -4.11
CA ALA A 153 3.16 -5.82 -5.32
C ALA A 153 4.52 -5.63 -5.99
N ASN A 154 5.58 -6.23 -5.42
CA ASN A 154 6.96 -6.09 -5.85
C ASN A 154 7.34 -4.62 -6.06
N CYS A 155 7.88 -4.29 -7.23
CA CYS A 155 8.41 -2.98 -7.55
C CYS A 155 7.39 -2.17 -8.37
N PHE A 156 6.95 -1.02 -7.86
CA PHE A 156 6.09 -0.12 -8.63
C PHE A 156 6.84 0.44 -9.85
N GLY A 157 6.40 0.09 -11.06
CA GLY A 157 7.06 0.47 -12.31
C GLY A 157 7.27 1.98 -12.47
N ALA A 158 6.31 2.80 -12.05
CA ALA A 158 6.44 4.25 -12.10
C ALA A 158 7.58 4.79 -11.22
N TYR A 159 7.96 4.09 -10.14
CA TYR A 159 9.11 4.47 -9.32
C TYR A 159 10.43 4.12 -10.02
N PHE A 160 10.60 2.88 -10.46
CA PHE A 160 11.83 2.47 -11.13
C PHE A 160 12.06 3.24 -12.42
N VAL A 161 11.03 3.38 -13.25
CA VAL A 161 11.15 4.12 -14.49
C VAL A 161 11.36 5.60 -14.23
N ASN A 162 10.55 6.23 -13.37
CA ASN A 162 10.55 7.70 -13.34
C ASN A 162 11.53 8.28 -12.31
N PHE A 163 11.76 7.58 -11.19
CA PHE A 163 12.61 8.05 -10.11
C PHE A 163 14.05 7.49 -10.18
N LEU A 164 14.21 6.20 -10.49
CA LEU A 164 15.53 5.58 -10.62
C LEU A 164 16.16 5.89 -11.99
N LEU A 165 15.44 5.68 -13.10
CA LEU A 165 16.00 5.91 -14.44
C LEU A 165 15.95 7.38 -14.88
N ARG A 166 15.07 8.20 -14.28
CA ARG A 166 14.88 9.63 -14.57
C ARG A 166 14.89 9.96 -16.09
N PRO A 167 14.04 9.31 -16.91
CA PRO A 167 14.11 9.38 -18.37
C PRO A 167 13.90 10.78 -18.95
N TYR A 168 13.32 11.71 -18.19
CA TYR A 168 13.11 13.10 -18.59
C TYR A 168 14.37 13.97 -18.43
N GLU A 169 15.33 13.53 -17.63
CA GLU A 169 16.63 14.18 -17.55
C GLU A 169 17.46 13.71 -18.77
N LYS A 170 17.88 14.64 -19.64
CA LYS A 170 18.83 14.34 -20.74
C LYS A 170 20.23 14.08 -20.18
N LYS A 171 20.38 12.99 -19.45
CA LYS A 171 21.67 12.49 -18.99
C LYS A 171 22.25 11.57 -20.05
N LYS A 172 23.49 11.82 -20.46
CA LYS A 172 24.25 10.88 -21.30
C LYS A 172 24.71 9.65 -20.50
N ASP A 173 24.79 9.79 -19.17
CA ASP A 173 25.26 8.76 -18.24
C ASP A 173 24.17 8.48 -17.18
N ILE A 174 23.80 7.22 -17.02
CA ILE A 174 22.89 6.77 -15.96
C ILE A 174 23.75 6.35 -14.77
N ALA A 175 23.49 6.94 -13.60
CA ALA A 175 24.07 6.47 -12.34
C ALA A 175 23.31 5.20 -11.92
N VAL A 176 23.89 4.04 -12.17
CA VAL A 176 23.46 2.79 -11.54
C VAL A 176 23.84 2.90 -10.06
N TYR A 177 22.87 2.83 -9.17
CA TYR A 177 23.16 2.88 -7.74
C TYR A 177 23.88 1.60 -7.34
N GLY A 178 25.17 1.76 -7.05
CA GLY A 178 26.20 0.76 -6.82
C GLY A 178 27.50 1.26 -7.45
N THR A 179 28.51 1.55 -6.64
CA THR A 179 29.81 2.08 -7.10
C THR A 179 30.97 1.17 -6.75
N GLY A 180 30.74 0.13 -5.94
CA GLY A 180 31.81 -0.66 -5.34
C GLY A 180 32.68 0.10 -4.35
N GLU A 181 32.32 1.33 -3.98
CA GLU A 181 33.09 2.14 -3.03
C GLU A 181 32.32 2.42 -1.73
N THR A 182 31.48 1.49 -1.30
CA THR A 182 30.97 1.47 0.08
C THR A 182 31.47 0.24 0.79
N LYS A 183 32.02 0.40 2.00
CA LYS A 183 32.65 -0.67 2.81
C LYS A 183 31.67 -1.76 3.32
N ALA A 184 30.50 -1.94 2.70
CA ALA A 184 29.48 -2.86 3.20
C ALA A 184 29.28 -4.11 2.33
N LEU A 185 29.35 -4.03 0.99
CA LEU A 185 29.26 -5.19 0.08
C LEU A 185 29.94 -4.86 -1.27
N PRO A 186 30.54 -5.85 -1.97
CA PRO A 186 31.04 -5.65 -3.33
C PRO A 186 29.87 -5.50 -4.34
N PRO A 187 30.12 -4.94 -5.54
CA PRO A 187 29.18 -5.02 -6.65
C PRO A 187 29.11 -6.45 -7.22
N PRO A 188 27.92 -6.90 -7.67
CA PRO A 188 26.65 -6.17 -7.76
C PRO A 188 25.80 -6.19 -6.48
N GLU A 189 26.28 -6.78 -5.39
CA GLU A 189 25.50 -6.97 -4.15
C GLU A 189 25.20 -5.66 -3.41
N ASP A 190 25.91 -4.57 -3.70
CA ASP A 190 25.63 -3.21 -3.22
C ASP A 190 24.43 -2.54 -3.92
N ILE A 191 24.07 -2.98 -5.14
CA ILE A 191 23.01 -2.40 -5.96
C ILE A 191 21.62 -2.56 -5.30
N PRO A 192 21.17 -3.78 -4.93
CA PRO A 192 19.88 -3.96 -4.26
C PRO A 192 19.81 -3.18 -2.94
N ILE A 193 20.93 -3.10 -2.20
CA ILE A 193 21.00 -2.45 -0.89
C ILE A 193 20.88 -0.93 -0.98
N SER A 194 21.52 -0.31 -1.97
CA SER A 194 21.43 1.14 -2.19
C SER A 194 20.02 1.57 -2.61
N ILE A 195 19.35 0.78 -3.45
CA ILE A 195 17.95 0.96 -3.83
C ILE A 195 17.05 0.80 -2.59
N VAL A 196 17.20 -0.28 -1.82
CA VAL A 196 16.44 -0.52 -0.58
C VAL A 196 16.66 0.60 0.45
N HIS A 197 17.89 1.12 0.59
CA HIS A 197 18.19 2.23 1.50
C HIS A 197 17.50 3.53 1.06
N SER A 198 17.58 3.89 -0.23
CA SER A 198 16.85 5.02 -0.81
C SER A 198 15.34 4.90 -0.55
N ILE A 199 14.79 3.73 -0.80
CA ILE A 199 13.37 3.45 -0.63
C ILE A 199 12.93 3.59 0.84
N PHE A 200 13.58 2.87 1.76
CA PHE A 200 13.05 2.65 3.11
C PHE A 200 13.72 3.50 4.19
N VAL A 201 14.98 3.91 4.01
CA VAL A 201 15.69 4.76 4.98
C VAL A 201 15.50 6.24 4.65
N LYS A 202 15.63 6.62 3.37
CA LYS A 202 15.30 7.99 2.93
C LYS A 202 13.80 8.21 2.74
N GLY A 203 13.01 7.13 2.72
CA GLY A 203 11.55 7.20 2.56
C GLY A 203 11.11 7.66 1.17
N GLU A 204 11.96 7.46 0.15
CA GLU A 204 11.72 8.01 -1.19
C GLU A 204 10.52 7.35 -1.89
N LEU A 205 10.12 6.12 -1.51
CA LEU A 205 8.87 5.51 -1.98
C LEU A 205 7.60 6.15 -1.40
N MET A 206 7.68 6.79 -0.23
CA MET A 206 6.49 7.25 0.48
C MET A 206 6.24 8.75 0.29
N ASN A 207 7.17 9.46 -0.34
CA ASN A 207 7.18 10.93 -0.47
C ASN A 207 7.33 11.41 -1.93
N PHE A 208 6.84 10.66 -2.92
CA PHE A 208 6.85 11.10 -4.32
C PHE A 208 5.43 11.24 -4.90
N GLU A 209 5.24 12.26 -5.73
CA GLU A 209 4.02 12.48 -6.51
C GLU A 209 4.33 12.31 -7.99
N LEU A 210 3.47 11.58 -8.70
CA LEU A 210 3.57 11.46 -10.15
C LEU A 210 3.18 12.79 -10.80
N ARG A 211 4.00 13.25 -11.73
CA ARG A 211 3.78 14.43 -12.56
C ARG A 211 3.01 14.06 -13.83
N LYS A 212 2.51 15.07 -14.53
CA LYS A 212 1.74 14.88 -15.77
C LYS A 212 2.59 14.31 -16.91
N ASP A 213 3.87 14.64 -16.90
CA ASP A 213 4.89 14.17 -17.84
C ASP A 213 5.51 12.83 -17.42
N ASP A 214 5.06 12.23 -16.31
CA ASP A 214 5.59 10.95 -15.89
C ASP A 214 5.17 9.82 -16.82
N LEU A 215 6.13 8.96 -17.17
CA LEU A 215 5.97 7.86 -18.10
C LEU A 215 5.15 6.74 -17.45
N GLU A 216 4.12 6.30 -18.15
CA GLU A 216 3.33 5.14 -17.75
C GLU A 216 3.97 3.87 -18.34
N ALA A 217 4.17 2.83 -17.53
CA ALA A 217 4.79 1.59 -18.01
C ALA A 217 4.00 0.92 -19.15
N SER A 218 2.68 1.14 -19.21
CA SER A 218 1.81 0.69 -20.30
C SER A 218 2.12 1.35 -21.65
N GLN A 219 2.69 2.55 -21.65
CA GLN A 219 3.10 3.25 -22.86
C GLN A 219 4.45 2.73 -23.39
N LEU A 220 5.27 2.12 -22.53
CA LEU A 220 6.54 1.52 -22.93
C LEU A 220 6.38 0.15 -23.58
N TYR A 221 5.40 -0.64 -23.15
CA TYR A 221 5.15 -1.98 -23.69
C TYR A 221 3.68 -2.15 -24.08
N PRO A 222 3.19 -1.40 -25.09
CA PRO A 222 1.77 -1.34 -25.44
C PRO A 222 1.18 -2.69 -25.86
N ASP A 223 2.02 -3.64 -26.26
CA ASP A 223 1.61 -4.98 -26.71
C ASP A 223 1.37 -5.96 -25.55
N TYR A 224 1.63 -5.55 -24.30
CA TYR A 224 1.42 -6.39 -23.11
C TYR A 224 0.00 -6.21 -22.57
N ASN A 225 -0.56 -7.29 -22.02
CA ASN A 225 -1.82 -7.23 -21.30
C ASN A 225 -1.58 -6.75 -19.87
N TYR A 226 -2.14 -5.60 -19.51
CA TYR A 226 -2.03 -5.04 -18.17
C TYR A 226 -3.25 -5.38 -17.32
N THR A 227 -3.02 -5.83 -16.09
CA THR A 227 -4.09 -5.92 -15.09
C THR A 227 -4.14 -4.61 -14.30
N SER A 228 -5.25 -3.90 -14.38
CA SER A 228 -5.47 -2.68 -13.61
C SER A 228 -5.57 -2.95 -12.10
N ILE A 229 -5.30 -1.94 -11.28
CA ILE A 229 -5.51 -2.01 -9.81
C ILE A 229 -6.96 -2.40 -9.48
N GLY A 230 -7.94 -1.94 -10.27
CA GLY A 230 -9.34 -2.32 -10.09
C GLY A 230 -9.57 -3.82 -10.29
N GLN A 231 -9.10 -4.38 -11.40
CA GLN A 231 -9.21 -5.83 -11.64
C GLN A 231 -8.49 -6.66 -10.58
N LEU A 232 -7.35 -6.16 -10.07
CA LEU A 232 -6.61 -6.83 -9.01
C LEU A 232 -7.37 -6.79 -7.67
N LEU A 233 -7.94 -5.63 -7.33
CA LEU A 233 -8.72 -5.45 -6.12
C LEU A 233 -9.96 -6.35 -6.11
N ASP A 234 -10.66 -6.47 -7.24
CA ASP A 234 -11.82 -7.36 -7.39
C ASP A 234 -11.43 -8.83 -7.15
N LYS A 235 -10.33 -9.30 -7.76
CA LYS A 235 -9.78 -10.64 -7.50
C LYS A 235 -9.47 -10.87 -6.02
N PHE A 236 -8.77 -9.94 -5.38
CA PHE A 236 -8.40 -10.09 -3.96
C PHE A 236 -9.61 -10.08 -3.03
N ILE A 237 -10.67 -9.36 -3.39
CA ILE A 237 -11.88 -9.24 -2.57
C ILE A 237 -12.83 -10.43 -2.77
N VAL A 238 -13.02 -10.87 -4.02
CA VAL A 238 -14.04 -11.86 -4.37
C VAL A 238 -13.52 -13.28 -4.29
N ASP A 239 -12.36 -13.57 -4.89
CA ASP A 239 -11.82 -14.93 -5.02
C ASP A 239 -10.28 -14.89 -5.10
N PRO A 240 -9.57 -14.75 -3.95
CA PRO A 240 -8.12 -14.70 -3.96
C PRO A 240 -7.53 -16.07 -4.38
N PRO A 241 -6.47 -16.11 -5.20
CA PRO A 241 -5.77 -17.37 -5.46
C PRO A 241 -5.21 -17.96 -4.15
N PRO A 242 -5.21 -19.30 -3.98
CA PRO A 242 -4.52 -19.97 -2.88
C PRO A 242 -3.01 -20.16 -3.21
N PRO A 243 -2.06 -19.99 -2.26
CA PRO A 243 -2.19 -19.29 -0.98
C PRO A 243 -2.37 -17.79 -1.23
N ALA A 244 -2.89 -17.04 -0.24
CA ALA A 244 -3.26 -15.63 -0.37
C ALA A 244 -2.07 -14.65 -0.51
N SER A 245 -1.08 -15.03 -1.33
CA SER A 245 -0.02 -14.22 -1.89
C SER A 245 -0.17 -14.22 -3.41
N ALA A 246 -0.67 -13.11 -3.94
CA ALA A 246 -0.57 -12.86 -5.38
C ALA A 246 0.74 -12.11 -5.62
N ALA A 247 1.70 -12.80 -6.21
CA ALA A 247 2.79 -12.15 -6.92
C ALA A 247 2.25 -11.70 -8.28
N PHE A 248 2.65 -10.53 -8.75
CA PHE A 248 2.52 -10.20 -10.17
C PHE A 248 3.44 -11.14 -10.95
N GLU A 249 2.85 -12.10 -11.67
CA GLU A 249 3.51 -12.74 -12.82
C GLU A 249 3.55 -11.77 -14.01
#